data_AF-A0A7V3H9V8-F1
#
_entry.id   AF-A0A7V3H9V8-F1
#
_cell.length_a   1.000
_cell.length_b   1.000
_cell.length_c   1.000
_cell.angle_alpha   90.00
_cell.angle_beta   90.00
_cell.angle_gamma   90.00
#
_symmetry.space_group_name_H-M   'P 1'
#
loop_
_entity.id
_entity.type
_entity.pdbx_description
1 polymer ?
#
loop_
_entity_poly.entity_id
_entity_poly.type
_entity_poly.pdbx_seq_one_letter_code
_entity_poly.pdbx_strand_id
1 'polypeptide(L)'
;MKRVMLVSATRTVSALTLRAIFYTALFIIVVIAHLSMTGFLRAQGWNGGVSLFASGAVVLGFVLLLVNLAEWVREKRAARLEILRMRQGLPGGPCCVVWKTGDAAEQPEDAMPWQLASPLRARYPKLARRLGVEGVTVVEFEIGAGGVVKNAHCVYAWPSDVFFEAAREALLRARFEPKPDMHVRFGASYRMPFVFRIAGASKLPELGLRARPLRPAFSAVRDAMEKLRRTG
;
A
#
# COMPACT_ATOMS: atom_id res chain seq x y z
N MET A 1 -20.56 19.19 -27.18
CA MET A 1 -19.22 19.55 -26.65
C MET A 1 -19.25 19.46 -25.12
N LYS A 2 -18.68 18.41 -24.53
CA LYS A 2 -18.63 18.20 -23.07
C LYS A 2 -17.22 18.48 -22.57
N ARG A 3 -17.14 19.30 -21.52
CA ARG A 3 -15.89 19.74 -20.87
C ARG A 3 -15.17 18.53 -20.28
N VAL A 4 -13.88 18.46 -20.59
CA VAL A 4 -12.91 17.53 -20.03
C VAL A 4 -12.73 17.84 -18.54
N MET A 5 -13.03 16.88 -17.67
CA MET A 5 -12.72 16.96 -16.25
C MET A 5 -11.36 16.28 -16.04
N LEU A 6 -10.31 17.09 -15.85
CA LEU A 6 -8.98 16.61 -15.51
C LEU A 6 -8.99 16.01 -14.09
N VAL A 7 -8.65 14.73 -13.97
CA VAL A 7 -8.28 14.11 -12.70
C VAL A 7 -6.93 13.42 -12.87
N SER A 8 -5.86 14.20 -12.72
CA SER A 8 -4.51 13.71 -12.44
C SER A 8 -3.71 14.85 -11.83
N ALA A 9 -3.81 15.06 -10.52
CA ALA A 9 -3.03 16.12 -9.87
C ALA A 9 -2.79 15.97 -8.37
N THR A 10 -3.28 14.94 -7.66
CA THR A 10 -3.07 14.91 -6.19
C THR A 10 -1.74 14.28 -5.77
N ARG A 11 -1.08 13.48 -6.61
CA ARG A 11 0.24 12.88 -6.29
C ARG A 11 1.44 13.63 -6.86
N THR A 12 1.33 14.23 -8.04
CA THR A 12 2.43 14.94 -8.70
C THR A 12 2.71 16.30 -8.06
N VAL A 13 1.67 16.99 -7.61
CA VAL A 13 1.80 18.30 -6.94
C VAL A 13 2.60 18.18 -5.65
N SER A 14 2.34 17.16 -4.82
CA SER A 14 3.11 16.95 -3.57
C SER A 14 4.58 16.65 -3.80
N ALA A 15 4.93 15.91 -4.87
CA ALA A 15 6.31 15.60 -5.18
C ALA A 15 7.06 16.82 -5.76
N LEU A 16 6.39 17.62 -6.58
CA LEU A 16 6.93 18.86 -7.14
C LEU A 16 7.09 19.94 -6.09
N THR A 17 6.10 20.15 -5.21
CA THR A 17 6.20 21.14 -4.13
C THR A 17 7.28 20.76 -3.13
N LEU A 18 7.42 19.48 -2.79
CA LEU A 18 8.49 19.02 -1.88
C LEU A 18 9.87 19.21 -2.50
N ARG A 19 10.04 18.96 -3.80
CA ARG A 19 11.29 19.22 -4.52
C ARG A 19 11.59 20.71 -4.58
N ALA A 20 10.60 21.54 -4.89
CA ALA A 20 10.75 23.00 -4.93
C ALA A 20 11.19 23.55 -3.57
N ILE A 21 10.49 23.18 -2.48
CA ILE A 21 10.85 23.59 -1.11
C ILE A 21 12.27 23.15 -0.76
N PHE A 22 12.66 21.93 -1.11
CA PHE A 22 14.00 21.42 -0.87
C PHE A 22 15.07 22.26 -1.59
N TYR A 23 14.87 22.57 -2.87
CA TYR A 23 15.82 23.39 -3.63
C TYR A 23 15.84 24.86 -3.17
N THR A 24 14.70 25.43 -2.80
CA THR A 24 14.63 26.78 -2.24
C THR A 24 15.35 26.85 -0.89
N ALA A 25 15.15 25.88 -0.01
CA ALA A 25 15.86 25.80 1.26
C ALA A 25 17.38 25.63 1.05
N LEU A 26 17.79 24.75 0.12
CA LEU A 26 19.19 24.56 -0.25
C LEU A 26 19.81 25.87 -0.76
N PHE A 27 19.10 26.59 -1.64
CA PHE A 27 19.54 27.88 -2.17
C PHE A 27 19.74 28.93 -1.08
N ILE A 28 18.79 29.05 -0.14
CA ILE A 28 18.90 30.00 0.98
C ILE A 28 20.12 29.67 1.84
N ILE A 29 20.32 28.39 2.19
CA ILE A 29 21.48 27.97 3.00
C ILE A 29 22.79 28.28 2.27
N VAL A 30 22.85 28.01 0.96
CA VAL A 30 24.03 28.30 0.13
C VAL A 30 24.32 29.79 0.10
N VAL A 31 23.31 30.65 -0.08
CA VAL A 31 23.47 32.10 -0.09
C VAL A 31 23.97 32.61 1.27
N ILE A 32 23.39 32.13 2.37
CA ILE A 32 23.82 32.52 3.73
C ILE A 32 25.27 32.07 3.98
N ALA A 33 25.64 30.84 3.60
CA ALA A 33 27.00 30.33 3.74
C ALA A 33 27.99 31.14 2.89
N HIS A 34 27.62 31.51 1.66
CA HIS A 34 28.46 32.31 0.79
C HIS A 34 28.67 33.73 1.32
N LEU A 35 27.60 34.39 1.78
CA LEU A 35 27.67 35.76 2.33
C LEU A 35 28.47 35.82 3.63
N SER A 36 28.27 34.86 4.54
CA SER A 36 29.03 34.77 5.80
C SER A 36 30.52 34.50 5.55
N MET A 37 30.85 33.58 4.65
CA MET A 37 32.24 33.24 4.31
C MET A 37 32.97 34.41 3.65
N THR A 38 32.30 35.10 2.72
CA THR A 38 32.89 36.25 2.00
C THR A 38 33.08 37.43 2.95
N GLY A 39 32.18 37.64 3.90
CA GLY A 39 32.33 38.62 4.98
C GLY A 39 33.52 38.31 5.89
N PHE A 40 33.66 37.06 6.32
CA PHE A 40 34.76 36.63 7.18
C PHE A 40 36.14 36.73 6.50
N LEU A 41 36.24 36.29 5.24
CA LEU A 41 37.49 36.34 4.46
C LEU A 41 37.93 37.78 4.15
N ARG A 42 36.97 38.69 3.89
CA ARG A 42 37.28 40.13 3.75
C ARG A 42 37.74 40.75 5.06
N ALA A 43 37.15 40.36 6.19
CA ALA A 43 37.57 40.83 7.51
C ALA A 43 39.01 40.41 7.86
N GLN A 44 39.51 39.30 7.28
CA GLN A 44 40.90 38.84 7.42
C GLN A 44 41.87 39.43 6.36
N GLY A 45 41.43 40.38 5.54
CA GLY A 45 42.31 41.12 4.61
C GLY A 45 42.75 40.34 3.37
N TRP A 46 42.04 39.26 2.99
CA TRP A 46 42.37 38.50 1.78
C TRP A 46 42.04 39.27 0.49
N ASN A 47 42.93 39.17 -0.51
CA ASN A 47 42.71 39.75 -1.84
C ASN A 47 41.42 39.20 -2.48
N GLY A 48 40.62 40.11 -3.05
CA GLY A 48 39.24 39.82 -3.48
C GLY A 48 39.09 38.63 -4.45
N GLY A 49 40.11 38.38 -5.29
CA GLY A 49 40.12 37.23 -6.20
C GLY A 49 40.23 35.88 -5.47
N VAL A 50 41.12 35.75 -4.50
CA VAL A 50 41.36 34.49 -3.76
C VAL A 50 40.19 34.17 -2.85
N SER A 51 39.57 35.18 -2.23
CA SER A 51 38.39 34.99 -1.40
C SER A 51 37.19 34.43 -2.19
N LEU A 52 37.07 34.78 -3.48
CA LEU A 52 35.94 34.36 -4.32
C LEU A 52 36.04 32.88 -4.71
N PHE A 53 37.25 32.43 -5.08
CA PHE A 53 37.48 31.02 -5.40
C PHE A 53 37.38 30.11 -4.16
N ALA A 54 37.93 30.56 -3.03
CA ALA A 54 37.85 29.81 -1.78
C ALA A 54 36.38 29.67 -1.29
N SER A 55 35.60 30.76 -1.32
CA SER A 55 34.19 30.70 -0.94
C SER A 55 33.35 29.87 -1.91
N GLY A 56 33.65 29.94 -3.22
CA GLY A 56 33.00 29.09 -4.23
C GLY A 56 33.26 27.59 -4.02
N ALA A 57 34.50 27.20 -3.75
CA ALA A 57 34.89 25.81 -3.52
C ALA A 57 34.24 25.23 -2.25
N VAL A 58 34.20 26.00 -1.16
CA VAL A 58 33.57 25.56 0.09
C VAL A 58 32.06 25.40 -0.07
N VAL A 59 31.40 26.34 -0.76
CA VAL A 59 29.97 26.25 -1.07
C VAL A 59 29.67 25.01 -1.92
N LEU A 60 30.46 24.75 -2.96
CA LEU A 60 30.30 23.57 -3.81
C LEU A 60 30.44 22.28 -2.99
N GLY A 61 31.46 22.19 -2.14
CA GLY A 61 31.65 21.04 -1.25
C GLY A 61 30.48 20.84 -0.29
N PHE A 62 29.93 21.92 0.25
CA PHE A 62 28.77 21.87 1.14
C PHE A 62 27.50 21.40 0.42
N VAL A 63 27.25 21.86 -0.81
CA VAL A 63 26.12 21.40 -1.63
C VAL A 63 26.23 19.91 -1.92
N LEU A 64 27.40 19.44 -2.34
CA LEU A 64 27.63 18.02 -2.62
C LEU A 64 27.41 17.15 -1.38
N LEU A 65 27.87 17.61 -0.21
CA LEU A 65 27.64 16.93 1.06
C LEU A 65 26.15 16.85 1.41
N LEU A 66 25.40 17.94 1.27
CA LEU A 66 23.96 17.95 1.58
C LEU A 66 23.14 17.08 0.62
N VAL A 67 23.44 17.11 -0.67
CA VAL A 67 22.74 16.27 -1.67
C VAL A 67 23.00 14.80 -1.38
N ASN A 68 24.27 14.42 -1.18
CA ASN A 68 24.65 13.05 -0.86
C ASN A 68 24.03 12.56 0.46
N LEU A 69 24.05 13.40 1.50
CA LEU A 69 23.40 13.08 2.77
C LEU A 69 21.88 12.91 2.61
N ALA A 70 21.23 13.74 1.79
CA ALA A 70 19.81 13.63 1.52
C ALA A 70 19.44 12.34 0.78
N GLU A 71 20.25 11.92 -0.19
CA GLU A 71 20.10 10.65 -0.89
C GLU A 71 20.28 9.47 0.06
N TRP A 72 21.35 9.47 0.85
CA TRP A 72 21.60 8.46 1.87
C TRP A 72 20.46 8.33 2.89
N VAL A 73 19.90 9.45 3.36
CA VAL A 73 18.75 9.45 4.27
C VAL A 73 17.51 8.85 3.60
N ARG A 74 17.26 9.13 2.31
CA ARG A 74 16.12 8.56 1.58
C ARG A 74 16.26 7.06 1.42
N GLU A 75 17.44 6.58 1.03
CA GLU A 75 17.74 5.15 0.91
C GLU A 75 17.62 4.42 2.25
N LYS A 76 18.21 4.97 3.33
CA LYS A 76 18.09 4.38 4.67
C LYS A 76 16.65 4.32 5.16
N ARG A 77 15.82 5.34 4.86
CA ARG A 77 14.39 5.33 5.21
C ARG A 77 13.63 4.26 4.42
N ALA A 78 13.90 4.11 3.13
CA ALA A 78 13.28 3.07 2.29
C ALA A 78 13.66 1.66 2.79
N ALA A 79 14.95 1.42 3.05
CA ALA A 79 15.45 0.15 3.57
C ALA A 79 14.84 -0.21 4.94
N ARG A 80 14.70 0.76 5.85
CA ARG A 80 14.05 0.52 7.16
C ARG A 80 12.59 0.09 7.02
N LEU A 81 11.83 0.70 6.10
CA LEU A 81 10.43 0.33 5.85
C LEU A 81 10.34 -1.07 5.24
N GLU A 82 11.27 -1.42 4.35
CA GLU A 82 11.35 -2.73 3.72
C GLU A 82 11.69 -3.84 4.73
N ILE A 83 12.60 -3.57 5.68
CA ILE A 83 12.87 -4.49 6.80
C ILE A 83 11.62 -4.72 7.66
N LEU A 84 10.86 -3.66 7.97
CA LEU A 84 9.61 -3.78 8.74
C LEU A 84 8.55 -4.58 7.97
N ARG A 85 8.51 -4.44 6.64
CA ARG A 85 7.65 -5.20 5.75
C ARG A 85 8.01 -6.69 5.75
N MET A 86 9.30 -7.02 5.62
CA MET A 86 9.80 -8.40 5.67
C MET A 86 9.51 -9.10 7.00
N ARG A 87 9.68 -8.38 8.12
CA ARG A 87 9.33 -8.90 9.46
C ARG A 87 7.86 -9.31 9.60
N GLN A 88 6.99 -8.79 8.73
CA GLN A 88 5.57 -9.11 8.72
C GLN A 88 5.17 -10.04 7.56
N GLY A 89 6.14 -10.61 6.84
CA GLY A 89 5.87 -11.53 5.72
C GLY A 89 5.16 -10.87 4.53
N LEU A 90 5.18 -9.54 4.42
CA LEU A 90 4.51 -8.82 3.35
C LEU A 90 5.37 -8.85 2.06
N PRO A 91 4.80 -9.15 0.88
CA PRO A 91 5.54 -9.23 -0.39
C PRO A 91 6.14 -7.88 -0.80
N GLY A 92 7.25 -7.93 -1.56
CA GLY A 92 7.92 -6.75 -2.09
C GLY A 92 7.13 -6.07 -3.23
N GLY A 93 7.24 -4.74 -3.33
CA GLY A 93 6.70 -3.94 -4.44
C GLY A 93 5.46 -3.09 -4.12
N PRO A 94 5.03 -2.21 -5.06
CA PRO A 94 3.74 -1.53 -4.98
C PRO A 94 2.62 -2.55 -5.25
N CYS A 95 2.05 -3.12 -4.20
CA CYS A 95 1.00 -4.12 -4.32
C CYS A 95 -0.32 -3.48 -4.75
N CYS A 96 -0.55 -3.44 -6.06
CA CYS A 96 -1.89 -3.44 -6.64
C CYS A 96 -2.21 -4.90 -6.97
N VAL A 97 -2.81 -5.66 -6.05
CA VAL A 97 -3.35 -6.98 -6.40
C VAL A 97 -4.85 -6.83 -6.56
N VAL A 98 -5.27 -6.65 -7.82
CA VAL A 98 -6.67 -6.77 -8.22
C VAL A 98 -7.03 -8.24 -8.05
N TRP A 99 -7.73 -8.58 -6.98
CA TRP A 99 -8.23 -9.94 -6.83
C TRP A 99 -9.39 -10.16 -7.80
N LYS A 100 -9.19 -11.12 -8.71
CA LYS A 100 -10.23 -11.71 -9.53
C LYS A 100 -11.05 -12.64 -8.63
N THR A 101 -12.27 -12.26 -8.27
CA THR A 101 -13.25 -13.19 -7.68
C THR A 101 -13.70 -14.18 -8.76
N GLY A 102 -12.82 -15.11 -9.12
CA GLY A 102 -13.20 -16.39 -9.68
C GLY A 102 -12.98 -17.41 -8.56
N ASP A 103 -13.98 -18.20 -8.25
CA ASP A 103 -13.83 -19.52 -7.63
C ASP A 103 -13.83 -19.60 -6.08
N ALA A 104 -14.02 -18.49 -5.36
CA ALA A 104 -14.35 -18.54 -3.91
C ALA A 104 -15.86 -18.47 -3.60
N ALA A 105 -16.71 -18.55 -4.63
CA ALA A 105 -18.16 -18.38 -4.54
C ALA A 105 -18.94 -19.68 -4.85
N GLU A 106 -18.39 -20.83 -4.47
CA GLU A 106 -19.16 -22.08 -4.36
C GLU A 106 -18.85 -22.72 -3.00
N GLN A 107 -19.22 -22.04 -1.92
CA GLN A 107 -19.71 -22.77 -0.74
C GLN A 107 -21.22 -22.75 -0.83
N PRO A 108 -21.88 -23.93 -0.86
CA PRO A 108 -23.33 -23.99 -0.92
C PRO A 108 -23.91 -23.19 0.24
N GLU A 109 -24.93 -22.41 -0.09
CA GLU A 109 -25.74 -21.58 0.79
C GLU A 109 -26.52 -22.43 1.81
N ASP A 110 -25.84 -23.16 2.69
CA ASP A 110 -26.40 -23.46 4.00
C ASP A 110 -26.35 -22.14 4.79
N ALA A 111 -27.33 -21.27 4.49
CA ALA A 111 -27.45 -19.92 4.99
C ALA A 111 -27.18 -19.91 6.50
N MET A 112 -26.08 -19.30 6.91
CA MET A 112 -25.70 -19.23 8.33
C MET A 112 -26.94 -18.79 9.16
N PRO A 113 -27.40 -19.62 10.13
CA PRO A 113 -28.62 -19.37 10.91
C PRO A 113 -28.48 -18.23 11.92
N TRP A 114 -27.35 -17.53 11.88
CA TRP A 114 -26.97 -16.47 12.79
C TRP A 114 -26.97 -15.12 12.06
N GLN A 115 -27.44 -14.09 12.73
CA GLN A 115 -27.37 -12.69 12.34
C GLN A 115 -26.45 -11.95 13.30
N LEU A 116 -25.75 -10.91 12.82
CA LEU A 116 -24.96 -10.07 13.70
C LEU A 116 -25.84 -9.09 14.45
N ALA A 117 -25.74 -9.09 15.78
CA ALA A 117 -26.42 -8.12 16.64
C ALA A 117 -25.86 -6.69 16.47
N SER A 118 -24.61 -6.57 16.03
CA SER A 118 -23.95 -5.26 15.82
C SER A 118 -23.09 -5.22 14.56
N PRO A 119 -22.89 -4.03 13.96
CA PRO A 119 -22.04 -3.89 12.78
C PRO A 119 -20.60 -4.35 13.05
N LEU A 120 -20.15 -5.37 12.32
CA LEU A 120 -18.79 -5.88 12.43
C LEU A 120 -17.81 -4.89 11.84
N ARG A 121 -16.96 -4.31 12.69
CA ARG A 121 -15.90 -3.39 12.26
C ARG A 121 -14.55 -3.93 12.67
N ALA A 122 -13.85 -4.54 11.71
CA ALA A 122 -12.45 -4.91 11.90
C ALA A 122 -11.56 -3.67 11.87
N ARG A 123 -10.64 -3.59 12.84
CA ARG A 123 -9.69 -2.47 12.89
C ARG A 123 -8.60 -2.71 11.85
N TYR A 124 -8.47 -1.79 10.90
CA TYR A 124 -7.40 -1.88 9.91
C TYR A 124 -6.01 -1.86 10.58
N PRO A 125 -5.11 -2.83 10.28
CA PRO A 125 -3.78 -2.84 10.85
C PRO A 125 -3.00 -1.56 10.56
N LYS A 126 -2.43 -0.93 11.60
CA LYS A 126 -1.78 0.40 11.48
C LYS A 126 -0.64 0.42 10.46
N LEU A 127 0.17 -0.65 10.39
CA LEU A 127 1.29 -0.72 9.44
C LEU A 127 0.79 -0.96 8.00
N ALA A 128 -0.13 -1.90 7.79
CA ALA A 128 -0.75 -2.12 6.48
C ALA A 128 -1.42 -0.85 5.94
N ARG A 129 -2.11 -0.09 6.81
CA ARG A 129 -2.67 1.22 6.46
C ARG A 129 -1.62 2.24 6.04
N ARG A 130 -0.48 2.30 6.73
CA ARG A 130 0.65 3.20 6.39
C ARG A 130 1.35 2.78 5.10
N LEU A 131 1.42 1.48 4.84
CA LEU A 131 2.06 0.91 3.65
C LEU A 131 1.13 0.84 2.44
N GLY A 132 -0.17 1.13 2.60
CA GLY A 132 -1.15 1.07 1.52
C GLY A 132 -1.45 -0.36 1.06
N VAL A 133 -1.27 -1.37 1.92
CA VAL A 133 -1.43 -2.78 1.58
C VAL A 133 -2.86 -3.22 1.88
N GLU A 134 -3.54 -3.74 0.87
CA GLU A 134 -4.86 -4.40 0.98
C GLU A 134 -4.70 -5.90 1.20
N GLY A 135 -5.73 -6.56 1.74
CA GLY A 135 -5.67 -7.98 2.07
C GLY A 135 -7.05 -8.63 2.20
N VAL A 136 -7.07 -9.95 2.17
CA VAL A 136 -8.24 -10.78 2.46
C VAL A 136 -7.86 -11.81 3.50
N THR A 137 -8.81 -12.17 4.35
CA THR A 137 -8.68 -13.33 5.21
C THR A 137 -10.00 -14.05 5.32
N VAL A 138 -9.97 -15.37 5.37
CA VAL A 138 -11.11 -16.22 5.67
C VAL A 138 -10.86 -16.81 7.04
N VAL A 139 -11.74 -16.45 7.97
CA VAL A 139 -11.70 -16.94 9.34
C VAL A 139 -12.75 -18.04 9.48
N GLU A 140 -12.35 -19.18 10.02
CA GLU A 140 -13.26 -20.23 10.44
C GLU A 140 -13.41 -20.20 11.95
N PHE A 141 -14.65 -20.27 12.42
CA PHE A 141 -14.97 -20.10 13.84
C PHE A 141 -16.26 -20.81 14.20
N GLU A 142 -16.41 -21.09 15.50
CA GLU A 142 -17.62 -21.71 16.05
C GLU A 142 -18.44 -20.67 16.81
N ILE A 143 -19.77 -20.84 16.83
CA ILE A 143 -20.66 -20.00 17.62
C ILE A 143 -21.21 -20.81 18.79
N GLY A 144 -20.97 -20.32 20.01
CA GLY A 144 -21.48 -20.93 21.23
C GLY A 144 -22.95 -20.57 21.50
N ALA A 145 -23.55 -21.20 22.51
CA ALA A 145 -24.96 -21.01 22.87
C ALA A 145 -25.36 -19.56 23.19
N GLY A 146 -24.42 -18.76 23.71
CA GLY A 146 -24.64 -17.33 23.98
C GLY A 146 -24.37 -16.39 22.80
N GLY A 147 -24.24 -16.90 21.57
CA GLY A 147 -23.94 -16.05 20.40
C GLY A 147 -22.52 -15.49 20.39
N VAL A 148 -21.62 -16.08 21.18
CA VAL A 148 -20.22 -15.67 21.30
C VAL A 148 -19.36 -16.58 20.43
N VAL A 149 -18.44 -15.98 19.69
CA VAL A 149 -17.48 -16.69 18.85
C VAL A 149 -16.45 -17.44 19.71
N LYS A 150 -16.18 -18.69 19.34
CA LYS A 150 -15.14 -19.56 19.91
C LYS A 150 -14.29 -20.16 18.79
N ASN A 151 -13.11 -20.67 19.13
CA ASN A 151 -12.25 -21.47 18.24
C ASN A 151 -11.97 -20.83 16.87
N ALA A 152 -11.75 -19.50 16.84
CA ALA A 152 -11.45 -18.78 15.61
C ALA A 152 -10.03 -19.11 15.10
N HIS A 153 -9.94 -19.71 13.92
CA HIS A 153 -8.70 -20.11 13.27
C HIS A 153 -8.62 -19.60 11.83
N CYS A 154 -7.40 -19.49 11.32
CA CYS A 154 -7.14 -18.97 9.99
C CYS A 154 -7.24 -20.09 8.96
N VAL A 155 -8.22 -20.00 8.04
CA VAL A 155 -8.27 -20.88 6.86
C VAL A 155 -7.39 -20.30 5.77
N TYR A 156 -7.45 -18.99 5.60
CA TYR A 156 -6.74 -18.29 4.55
C TYR A 156 -6.42 -16.86 4.99
N ALA A 157 -5.18 -16.44 4.77
CA ALA A 157 -4.77 -15.06 4.96
C ALA A 157 -3.81 -14.66 3.85
N TRP A 158 -4.09 -13.52 3.24
CA TRP A 158 -3.21 -12.93 2.25
C TRP A 158 -3.24 -11.40 2.39
N PRO A 159 -2.11 -10.70 2.27
CA PRO A 159 -0.75 -11.20 2.06
C PRO A 159 -0.02 -11.67 3.33
N SER A 160 -0.60 -11.49 4.51
CA SER A 160 0.02 -11.79 5.80
C SER A 160 -1.04 -12.02 6.88
N ASP A 161 -0.67 -12.76 7.92
CA ASP A 161 -1.52 -13.09 9.07
C ASP A 161 -1.94 -11.87 9.89
N VAL A 162 -1.31 -10.72 9.65
CA VAL A 162 -1.71 -9.43 10.25
C VAL A 162 -3.17 -9.08 9.95
N PHE A 163 -3.71 -9.51 8.81
CA PHE A 163 -5.12 -9.34 8.47
C PHE A 163 -6.03 -10.32 9.22
N PHE A 164 -5.56 -11.55 9.42
CA PHE A 164 -6.24 -12.55 10.24
C PHE A 164 -6.39 -12.05 11.68
N GLU A 165 -5.34 -11.52 12.30
CA GLU A 165 -5.41 -10.99 13.68
C GLU A 165 -6.44 -9.87 13.81
N ALA A 166 -6.49 -8.95 12.85
CA ALA A 166 -7.48 -7.88 12.83
C ALA A 166 -8.92 -8.40 12.67
N ALA A 167 -9.13 -9.45 11.87
CA ALA A 167 -10.43 -10.10 11.72
C ALA A 167 -10.82 -10.89 12.97
N ARG A 168 -9.88 -11.63 13.57
CA ARG A 168 -10.05 -12.38 14.81
C ARG A 168 -10.46 -11.48 15.96
N GLU A 169 -9.78 -10.35 16.16
CA GLU A 169 -10.14 -9.36 17.18
C GLU A 169 -11.57 -8.81 16.99
N ALA A 170 -12.00 -8.65 15.74
CA ALA A 170 -13.34 -8.17 15.41
C ALA A 170 -14.41 -9.23 15.74
N LEU A 171 -14.17 -10.47 15.35
CA LEU A 171 -15.07 -11.61 15.62
C LEU A 171 -15.23 -11.89 17.10
N LEU A 172 -14.14 -11.83 17.88
CA LEU A 172 -14.20 -12.05 19.33
C LEU A 172 -15.06 -11.00 20.06
N ARG A 173 -15.18 -9.79 19.49
CA ARG A 173 -16.05 -8.73 20.01
C ARG A 173 -17.47 -8.79 19.47
N ALA A 174 -17.69 -9.56 18.41
CA ALA A 174 -19.00 -9.69 17.79
C ALA A 174 -19.95 -10.48 18.70
N ARG A 175 -21.24 -10.24 18.47
CA ARG A 175 -22.35 -10.99 19.06
C ARG A 175 -23.28 -11.42 17.94
N PHE A 176 -23.63 -12.69 17.96
CA PHE A 176 -24.49 -13.32 16.98
C PHE A 176 -25.82 -13.71 17.63
N GLU A 177 -26.92 -13.38 16.97
CA GLU A 177 -28.27 -13.76 17.37
C GLU A 177 -28.83 -14.77 16.38
N PRO A 178 -29.55 -15.81 16.83
CA PRO A 178 -30.18 -16.75 15.93
C PRO A 178 -31.28 -16.04 15.12
N LYS A 179 -31.41 -16.40 13.85
CA LYS A 179 -32.57 -15.96 13.04
C LYS A 179 -33.83 -16.64 13.58
N PRO A 180 -34.98 -15.91 13.67
CA PRO A 180 -36.19 -16.43 14.29
C PRO A 180 -36.75 -17.69 13.62
N ASP A 181 -36.53 -17.85 12.31
CA ASP A 181 -37.08 -18.96 11.51
C ASP A 181 -36.10 -20.12 11.27
N MET A 182 -34.92 -20.13 11.91
CA MET A 182 -33.90 -21.16 11.71
C MET A 182 -33.49 -21.85 13.00
N HIS A 183 -33.45 -23.19 12.96
CA HIS A 183 -32.89 -23.98 14.05
C HIS A 183 -31.36 -23.89 14.04
N VAL A 184 -30.78 -23.33 15.10
CA VAL A 184 -29.33 -23.21 15.29
C VAL A 184 -28.73 -24.49 15.86
N ARG A 185 -27.67 -25.01 15.22
CA ARG A 185 -26.83 -26.06 15.77
C ARG A 185 -25.62 -25.44 16.47
N PHE A 186 -25.45 -25.71 17.76
CA PHE A 186 -24.27 -25.26 18.50
C PHE A 186 -23.06 -26.12 18.15
N GLY A 187 -21.88 -25.50 18.01
CA GLY A 187 -20.64 -26.21 17.66
C GLY A 187 -20.43 -26.45 16.16
N ALA A 188 -21.30 -25.90 15.29
CA ALA A 188 -21.00 -25.84 13.88
C ALA A 188 -19.89 -24.80 13.60
N SER A 189 -18.94 -25.17 12.75
CA SER A 189 -17.90 -24.26 12.25
C SER A 189 -18.42 -23.49 11.04
N TYR A 190 -18.20 -22.18 11.04
CA TYR A 190 -18.60 -21.24 9.99
C TYR A 190 -17.40 -20.49 9.46
N ARG A 191 -17.42 -20.19 8.16
CA ARG A 191 -16.37 -19.43 7.48
C ARG A 191 -16.88 -18.04 7.13
N MET A 192 -16.11 -17.01 7.50
CA MET A 192 -16.42 -15.62 7.16
C MET A 192 -15.23 -14.95 6.47
N PRO A 193 -15.41 -14.48 5.23
CA PRO A 193 -14.39 -13.70 4.53
C PRO A 193 -14.39 -12.24 4.99
N PHE A 194 -13.21 -11.71 5.26
CA PHE A 194 -12.94 -10.30 5.55
C PHE A 194 -12.09 -9.70 4.44
N VAL A 195 -12.59 -8.63 3.83
CA VAL A 195 -11.88 -7.90 2.78
C VAL A 195 -11.45 -6.53 3.32
N PHE A 196 -10.14 -6.30 3.38
CA PHE A 196 -9.55 -5.07 3.88
C PHE A 196 -9.16 -4.14 2.73
N ARG A 197 -10.04 -3.20 2.37
CA ARG A 197 -9.79 -2.19 1.34
C ARG A 197 -9.45 -0.83 1.94
N ILE A 198 -8.54 -0.10 1.31
CA ILE A 198 -8.22 1.28 1.69
C ILE A 198 -8.99 2.21 0.74
N ALA A 199 -9.97 2.92 1.28
CA ALA A 199 -10.72 3.91 0.52
C ALA A 199 -9.76 4.92 -0.13
N GLY A 200 -9.72 4.94 -1.47
CA GLY A 200 -8.87 5.83 -2.26
C GLY A 200 -7.54 5.25 -2.75
N ALA A 201 -7.07 4.11 -2.24
CA ALA A 201 -5.91 3.40 -2.81
C ALA A 201 -6.32 2.55 -4.03
N SER A 202 -7.56 2.04 -4.01
CA SER A 202 -8.16 1.18 -5.03
C SER A 202 -9.22 1.89 -5.90
N LYS A 203 -9.20 3.23 -5.99
CA LYS A 203 -9.78 3.92 -7.16
C LYS A 203 -8.85 3.74 -8.38
N LEU A 204 -8.52 2.49 -8.72
CA LEU A 204 -8.56 2.15 -10.13
C LEU A 204 -10.05 2.21 -10.44
N PRO A 205 -10.54 3.16 -11.24
CA PRO A 205 -11.87 2.97 -11.80
C PRO A 205 -11.88 1.56 -12.37
N GLU A 206 -12.97 0.81 -12.18
CA GLU A 206 -13.23 -0.45 -12.86
C GLU A 206 -13.30 -0.32 -14.39
N LEU A 207 -12.55 0.61 -15.00
CA LEU A 207 -11.76 0.26 -16.16
C LEU A 207 -10.72 -0.80 -15.73
N GLY A 208 -11.22 -1.99 -15.38
CA GLY A 208 -10.53 -3.18 -15.78
C GLY A 208 -10.15 -2.94 -17.22
N LEU A 209 -8.86 -3.11 -17.51
CA LEU A 209 -8.52 -3.82 -18.71
C LEU A 209 -9.41 -5.08 -18.71
N ARG A 210 -10.64 -4.99 -19.24
CA ARG A 210 -11.06 -5.97 -20.23
C ARG A 210 -9.82 -6.07 -21.07
N ALA A 211 -9.07 -7.15 -20.92
CA ALA A 211 -7.98 -7.46 -21.80
C ALA A 211 -8.54 -7.11 -23.17
N ARG A 212 -8.01 -6.05 -23.80
CA ARG A 212 -8.46 -5.63 -25.12
C ARG A 212 -8.39 -6.95 -25.88
N PRO A 213 -9.52 -7.52 -26.36
CA PRO A 213 -9.51 -8.85 -26.92
C PRO A 213 -8.34 -8.88 -27.89
N LEU A 214 -7.43 -9.84 -27.72
CA LEU A 214 -6.29 -9.96 -28.62
C LEU A 214 -6.87 -9.78 -30.02
N ARG A 215 -6.31 -8.84 -30.79
CA ARG A 215 -6.74 -8.64 -32.18
C ARG A 215 -6.84 -10.04 -32.80
N PRO A 216 -7.93 -10.38 -33.49
CA PRO A 216 -8.24 -11.77 -33.87
C PRO A 216 -7.09 -12.47 -34.62
N ALA A 217 -6.23 -11.69 -35.29
CA ALA A 217 -5.00 -12.17 -35.90
C ALA A 217 -4.03 -12.84 -34.91
N PHE A 218 -3.84 -12.28 -33.71
CA PHE A 218 -2.89 -12.82 -32.73
C PHE A 218 -3.42 -14.03 -31.97
N SER A 219 -4.74 -14.16 -31.78
CA SER A 219 -5.33 -15.39 -31.21
C SER A 219 -5.20 -16.56 -32.20
N ALA A 220 -5.47 -16.32 -33.49
CA ALA A 220 -5.31 -17.34 -34.53
C ALA A 220 -3.86 -17.82 -34.67
N VAL A 221 -2.88 -16.93 -34.57
CA VAL A 221 -1.45 -17.28 -34.61
C VAL A 221 -1.05 -18.12 -33.41
N ARG A 222 -1.55 -17.80 -32.20
CA ARG A 222 -1.26 -18.59 -30.99
C ARG A 222 -1.86 -20.00 -31.09
N ASP A 223 -3.11 -20.11 -31.53
CA ASP A 223 -3.79 -21.40 -31.68
C ASP A 223 -3.13 -22.27 -32.77
N ALA A 224 -2.59 -21.65 -33.83
CA ALA A 224 -1.81 -22.33 -34.86
C ALA A 224 -0.45 -22.82 -34.32
N MET A 225 0.26 -22.01 -33.53
CA MET A 225 1.50 -22.42 -32.86
C MET A 225 1.27 -23.57 -31.88
N GLU A 226 0.15 -23.55 -31.16
CA GLU A 226 -0.18 -24.58 -30.17
C GLU A 226 -0.58 -25.91 -30.83
N LYS A 227 -1.21 -25.87 -32.01
CA LYS A 227 -1.40 -27.05 -32.85
C LYS A 227 -0.08 -27.63 -33.32
N LEU A 228 0.83 -26.79 -33.87
CA LEU A 228 2.14 -27.26 -34.35
C LEU A 228 2.97 -27.88 -33.23
N ARG A 229 2.89 -27.36 -32.01
CA ARG A 229 3.56 -27.93 -30.83
C ARG A 229 3.01 -29.28 -30.38
N ARG A 230 1.76 -29.63 -30.73
CA ARG A 230 1.15 -30.93 -30.41
C ARG A 230 1.35 -31.98 -31.50
N THR A 231 1.65 -31.57 -32.73
CA THR A 231 1.91 -32.47 -33.87
C THR A 231 3.39 -32.68 -34.20
N GLY A 232 4.30 -32.09 -33.43
CA GLY A 232 5.74 -32.43 -33.45
C GLY A 232 6.11 -33.20 -32.19
#